data_AF-A0A9Q9PC71-F1
#
_entry.id   AF-A0A9Q9PC71-F1
#
_cell.length_a   1.000
_cell.length_b   1.000
_cell.length_c   1.000
_cell.angle_alpha   90.00
_cell.angle_beta   90.00
_cell.angle_gamma   90.00
#
_symmetry.space_group_name_H-M   'P 1'
#
loop_
_entity.id
_entity.type
_entity.pdbx_description
1 polymer ?
#
loop_
_entity_poly.entity_id
_entity_poly.type
_entity_poly.pdbx_seq_one_letter_code
_entity_poly.pdbx_strand_id
1 'polypeptide(L)'
;MIENFDLANFLIQKRRALNMTQKEVALETGLTPAYISLLEKKERKPSAATIKKLAKPLRFTHQEYMNLIEYIAKLQKKDDSSPHSKQNPNAITKEFDITELTDEDIHKIEEYIELLKIKNKYKQKKD
;
A
#
# COMPACT_ATOMS: atom_id res chain seq x y z
N MET A 1 -21.84 -8.34 6.20
CA MET A 1 -21.38 -8.32 7.60
C MET A 1 -19.85 -8.36 7.63
N ILE A 2 -19.17 -7.21 7.74
CA ILE A 2 -17.73 -7.12 8.04
C ILE A 2 -17.55 -6.04 9.13
N GLU A 3 -18.39 -6.05 10.16
CA GLU A 3 -18.36 -4.99 11.17
C GLU A 3 -17.31 -5.20 12.27
N ASN A 4 -16.63 -6.36 12.33
CA ASN A 4 -15.60 -6.64 13.34
C ASN A 4 -14.40 -7.43 12.79
N PHE A 5 -13.83 -7.02 11.66
CA PHE A 5 -12.57 -7.62 11.21
C PHE A 5 -11.39 -7.10 12.06
N ASP A 6 -10.77 -8.01 12.82
CA ASP A 6 -9.61 -7.72 13.66
C ASP A 6 -8.31 -8.02 12.92
N LEU A 7 -7.78 -6.99 12.25
CA LEU A 7 -6.55 -7.08 11.48
C LEU A 7 -5.35 -7.55 12.31
N ALA A 8 -5.21 -7.05 13.54
CA ALA A 8 -4.05 -7.37 14.38
C ALA A 8 -4.04 -8.86 14.74
N ASN A 9 -5.20 -9.39 15.16
CA ASN A 9 -5.34 -10.81 15.44
C ASN A 9 -5.16 -11.68 14.20
N PHE A 10 -5.65 -11.23 13.03
CA PHE A 10 -5.41 -11.92 11.77
C PHE A 10 -3.90 -12.03 11.44
N LEU A 11 -3.13 -10.95 11.59
CA LEU A 11 -1.68 -10.96 11.37
C LEU A 11 -0.96 -11.88 12.35
N ILE A 12 -1.35 -11.87 13.63
CA ILE A 12 -0.79 -12.77 14.66
C ILE A 12 -1.03 -14.23 14.28
N GLN A 13 -2.26 -14.57 13.86
CA GLN A 13 -2.62 -15.94 13.50
C GLN A 13 -1.82 -16.43 12.28
N LYS A 14 -1.71 -15.61 11.22
CA LYS A 14 -0.91 -15.95 10.04
C LYS A 14 0.56 -16.20 10.40
N ARG A 15 1.16 -15.30 11.17
CA ARG A 15 2.55 -15.43 11.61
C ARG A 15 2.77 -16.70 12.43
N ARG A 16 1.90 -16.97 13.41
CA ARG A 16 2.01 -18.15 14.28
C ARG A 16 1.77 -19.46 13.53
N ALA A 17 0.85 -19.48 12.57
CA ALA A 17 0.63 -20.64 11.70
C ALA A 17 1.87 -21.00 10.86
N LEU A 18 2.73 -20.03 10.59
CA LEU A 18 4.02 -20.22 9.91
C LEU A 18 5.19 -20.43 10.88
N ASN A 19 4.95 -20.50 12.20
CA ASN A 19 5.96 -20.58 13.26
C ASN A 19 7.01 -19.44 13.22
N MET A 20 6.65 -18.27 12.69
CA MET A 20 7.56 -17.14 12.57
C MET A 20 7.50 -16.24 13.81
N THR A 21 8.63 -15.66 14.17
CA THR A 21 8.76 -14.56 15.13
C THR A 21 8.47 -13.21 14.45
N GLN A 22 8.18 -12.17 15.24
CA GLN A 22 8.03 -10.82 14.70
C GLN A 22 9.31 -10.32 14.00
N LYS A 23 10.48 -10.78 14.45
CA LYS A 23 11.78 -10.43 13.86
C LYS A 23 11.97 -11.07 12.48
N GLU A 24 11.56 -12.32 12.31
CA GLU A 24 11.65 -13.01 11.00
C GLU A 24 10.69 -12.40 9.99
N VAL A 25 9.45 -12.09 10.39
CA VAL A 25 8.51 -11.38 9.52
C VAL A 25 9.05 -10.00 9.13
N ALA A 26 9.64 -9.26 10.06
CA ALA A 26 10.28 -7.98 9.79
C ALA A 26 11.40 -8.11 8.75
N LEU A 27 12.26 -9.11 8.91
CA LEU A 27 13.36 -9.41 7.98
C LEU A 27 12.83 -9.71 6.56
N GLU A 28 11.85 -10.61 6.43
CA GLU A 28 11.30 -11.00 5.11
C GLU A 28 10.50 -9.89 4.42
N THR A 29 9.88 -9.01 5.19
CA THR A 29 9.06 -7.90 4.65
C THR A 29 9.87 -6.62 4.41
N GLY A 30 11.09 -6.53 4.93
CA GLY A 30 11.86 -5.29 4.98
C GLY A 30 11.23 -4.21 5.87
N LEU A 31 10.43 -4.61 6.87
CA LEU A 31 9.86 -3.73 7.89
C LEU A 31 10.67 -3.83 9.18
N THR A 32 10.46 -2.92 10.13
CA THR A 32 11.15 -3.02 11.43
C THR A 32 10.38 -3.94 12.38
N PRO A 33 11.06 -4.69 13.27
CA PRO A 33 10.39 -5.52 14.28
C PRO A 33 9.44 -4.72 15.19
N ALA A 34 9.83 -3.47 15.51
CA ALA A 34 8.98 -2.55 16.27
C ALA A 34 7.68 -2.24 15.51
N TYR A 35 7.76 -2.00 14.21
CA TYR A 35 6.57 -1.74 13.40
C TYR A 35 5.64 -2.96 13.34
N ILE A 36 6.18 -4.17 13.16
CA ILE A 36 5.38 -5.42 13.24
C ILE A 36 4.67 -5.52 14.60
N SER A 37 5.37 -5.21 15.69
CA SER A 37 4.78 -5.19 17.04
C SER A 37 3.61 -4.19 17.16
N LEU A 38 3.77 -2.97 16.63
CA LEU A 38 2.71 -1.95 16.63
C LEU A 38 1.47 -2.41 15.84
N LEU A 39 1.67 -3.10 14.72
CA LEU A 39 0.57 -3.67 13.92
C LEU A 39 -0.19 -4.74 14.72
N GLU A 40 0.53 -5.67 15.36
CA GLU A 40 -0.07 -6.76 16.16
C GLU A 40 -0.74 -6.26 17.46
N LYS A 41 -0.43 -5.06 17.92
CA LYS A 41 -1.07 -4.43 19.09
C LYS A 41 -2.21 -3.47 18.74
N LYS A 42 -2.56 -3.31 17.46
CA LYS A 42 -3.54 -2.31 16.97
C LYS A 42 -3.12 -0.85 17.22
N GLU A 43 -1.87 -0.61 17.61
CA GLU A 43 -1.34 0.74 17.85
C GLU A 43 -1.05 1.49 16.54
N ARG A 44 -0.96 0.76 15.42
CA ARG A 44 -0.77 1.35 14.09
C ARG A 44 -1.61 0.65 13.02
N LYS A 45 -2.24 1.45 12.16
CA LYS A 45 -2.93 0.96 10.96
C LYS A 45 -1.91 0.82 9.80
N PRO A 46 -1.85 -0.32 9.11
CA PRO A 46 -0.98 -0.48 7.95
C PRO A 46 -1.57 0.22 6.71
N SER A 47 -0.70 0.66 5.81
CA SER A 47 -1.11 1.13 4.47
C SER A 47 -1.30 -0.03 3.49
N ALA A 48 -1.94 0.21 2.34
CA ALA A 48 -2.02 -0.77 1.26
C ALA A 48 -0.63 -1.28 0.83
N ALA A 49 0.38 -0.40 0.76
CA ALA A 49 1.76 -0.78 0.49
C ALA A 49 2.34 -1.70 1.58
N THR A 50 1.97 -1.49 2.84
CA THR A 50 2.37 -2.37 3.95
C THR A 50 1.75 -3.76 3.81
N ILE A 51 0.45 -3.84 3.46
CA ILE A 51 -0.21 -5.13 3.21
C ILE A 51 0.43 -5.86 2.03
N LYS A 52 0.79 -5.15 0.96
CA LYS A 52 1.52 -5.75 -0.17
C LYS A 52 2.84 -6.40 0.27
N LYS A 53 3.59 -5.74 1.16
CA LYS A 53 4.83 -6.29 1.72
C LYS A 53 4.59 -7.52 2.61
N LEU A 54 3.50 -7.52 3.38
CA LEU A 54 3.13 -8.62 4.28
C LEU A 54 2.57 -9.84 3.55
N ALA A 55 1.93 -9.63 2.39
CA ALA A 55 1.15 -10.66 1.70
C ALA A 55 1.97 -11.90 1.32
N LYS A 56 3.18 -11.70 0.80
CA LYS A 56 4.05 -12.80 0.37
C LYS A 56 4.65 -13.56 1.56
N PRO A 57 5.34 -12.92 2.52
CA PRO A 57 5.90 -13.61 3.69
C PRO A 57 4.84 -14.34 4.53
N LEU A 58 3.67 -13.72 4.75
CA LEU A 58 2.59 -14.31 5.54
C LEU A 58 1.63 -15.21 4.74
N ARG A 59 1.96 -15.50 3.47
CA ARG A 59 1.19 -16.40 2.59
C ARG A 59 -0.30 -16.09 2.56
N PHE A 60 -0.64 -14.83 2.28
CA PHE A 60 -2.04 -14.45 2.07
C PHE A 60 -2.58 -15.10 0.82
N THR A 61 -3.80 -15.62 0.90
CA THR A 61 -4.56 -16.00 -0.29
C THR A 61 -4.98 -14.75 -1.05
N HIS A 62 -5.33 -14.91 -2.33
CA HIS A 62 -5.85 -13.80 -3.12
C HIS A 62 -7.08 -13.15 -2.47
N GLN A 63 -8.01 -13.96 -1.94
CA GLN A 63 -9.19 -13.48 -1.26
C GLN A 63 -8.86 -12.69 0.02
N GLU A 64 -7.93 -13.19 0.84
CA GLU A 64 -7.48 -12.49 2.04
C GLU A 64 -6.84 -11.15 1.70
N TYR A 65 -5.98 -11.12 0.67
CA TYR A 65 -5.36 -9.89 0.19
C TYR A 65 -6.41 -8.87 -0.25
N MET A 66 -7.38 -9.27 -1.08
CA MET A 66 -8.44 -8.37 -1.56
C MET A 66 -9.30 -7.84 -0.40
N ASN A 67 -9.73 -8.72 0.51
CA ASN A 67 -10.51 -8.32 1.68
C ASN A 67 -9.74 -7.30 2.56
N LEU A 68 -8.43 -7.46 2.70
CA LEU A 68 -7.59 -6.53 3.47
C LEU A 68 -7.41 -5.18 2.78
N ILE A 69 -7.24 -5.16 1.46
CA ILE A 69 -7.17 -3.93 0.69
C ILE A 69 -8.50 -3.16 0.79
N GLU A 70 -9.63 -3.85 0.66
CA GLU A 70 -10.94 -3.25 0.83
C GLU A 70 -11.15 -2.71 2.26
N TYR A 71 -10.75 -3.47 3.28
CA TYR A 71 -10.81 -3.06 4.68
C TYR A 71 -10.00 -1.78 4.92
N ILE A 72 -8.77 -1.70 4.41
CA ILE A 72 -7.92 -0.52 4.57
C ILE A 72 -8.49 0.70 3.84
N ALA A 73 -9.02 0.51 2.62
CA ALA A 73 -9.66 1.59 1.89
C ALA A 73 -10.86 2.18 2.69
N LYS A 74 -11.63 1.33 3.38
CA LYS A 74 -12.72 1.76 4.27
C LYS A 74 -12.20 2.51 5.50
N LEU A 75 -11.05 2.13 6.05
CA LEU A 75 -10.42 2.83 7.17
C LEU A 75 -9.94 4.23 6.76
N GLN A 76 -9.41 4.38 5.55
CA GLN A 76 -8.93 5.67 5.04
C GLN A 76 -10.09 6.66 4.83
N LYS A 77 -11.23 6.20 4.31
CA LYS A 77 -12.43 7.04 4.13
C LYS A 77 -13.03 7.59 5.44
N LYS A 78 -12.70 6.99 6.60
CA LYS A 78 -13.13 7.49 7.92
C LYS A 78 -12.16 8.51 8.54
N ASP A 79 -10.92 8.59 8.04
CA ASP A 79 -9.87 9.46 8.59
C ASP A 79 -9.67 10.76 7.77
N ASP A 80 -10.54 11.08 6.80
CA ASP A 80 -10.54 12.34 6.01
C ASP A 80 -10.94 13.60 6.83
N SER A 81 -10.85 13.51 8.16
CA SER A 81 -10.84 14.64 9.09
C SER A 81 -9.63 14.58 10.03
N SER A 82 -8.39 14.45 9.50
CA SER A 82 -7.18 14.85 10.25
C SER A 82 -5.93 15.11 9.37
N PRO A 83 -5.11 16.15 9.65
CA PRO A 83 -4.26 16.85 8.68
C PRO A 83 -2.82 16.30 8.54
N HIS A 84 -2.57 15.00 8.75
CA HIS A 84 -1.21 14.43 8.79
C HIS A 84 -0.93 13.33 7.75
N SER A 85 -1.46 13.49 6.54
CA SER A 85 -0.71 13.05 5.36
C SER A 85 -0.18 14.31 4.67
N LYS A 86 1.11 14.60 4.82
CA LYS A 86 1.77 15.55 3.91
C LYS A 86 1.84 14.87 2.54
N GLN A 87 0.70 14.84 1.85
CA GLN A 87 0.67 14.86 0.41
C GLN A 87 1.51 16.07 0.00
N ASN A 88 2.37 15.89 -1.00
CA ASN A 88 2.96 17.04 -1.67
C ASN A 88 1.78 17.94 -2.09
N PRO A 89 1.67 19.18 -1.59
CA PRO A 89 0.51 20.05 -1.85
C PRO A 89 0.30 20.36 -3.34
N ASN A 90 1.23 19.96 -4.22
CA ASN A 90 1.13 20.07 -5.68
C ASN A 90 0.89 18.73 -6.41
N ALA A 91 0.71 17.61 -5.72
CA ALA A 91 0.37 16.35 -6.37
C ALA A 91 -1.12 16.32 -6.75
N ILE A 92 -1.43 16.79 -7.96
CA ILE A 92 -2.75 16.61 -8.56
C ILE A 92 -2.88 15.13 -8.95
N THR A 93 -3.70 14.36 -8.24
CA THR A 93 -4.08 13.00 -8.65
C THR A 93 -5.21 13.11 -9.67
N LYS A 94 -4.98 12.62 -10.89
CA LYS A 94 -6.03 12.44 -11.91
C LYS A 94 -6.19 10.96 -12.19
N GLU A 95 -7.41 10.47 -12.03
CA GLU A 95 -7.79 9.11 -12.41
C GLU A 95 -8.14 9.09 -13.90
N PHE A 96 -7.64 8.09 -14.62
CA PHE A 96 -7.94 7.85 -16.02
C PHE A 96 -8.60 6.48 -16.13
N ASP A 97 -9.66 6.40 -16.92
CA ASP A 97 -10.21 5.12 -17.33
C ASP A 97 -9.27 4.48 -18.35
N ILE A 98 -8.86 3.25 -18.07
CA ILE A 98 -7.93 2.47 -18.89
C ILE A 98 -8.54 1.17 -19.40
N THR A 99 -9.85 0.96 -19.20
CA THR A 99 -10.51 -0.35 -19.36
C THR A 99 -10.58 -0.90 -20.79
N GLU A 100 -10.10 -0.15 -21.79
CA GLU A 100 -10.04 -0.57 -23.20
C GLU A 100 -8.64 -0.43 -23.83
N LEU A 101 -7.63 -0.17 -23.01
CA LEU A 101 -6.25 -0.06 -23.50
C LEU A 101 -5.56 -1.41 -23.48
N THR A 102 -4.80 -1.69 -24.55
CA THR A 102 -3.90 -2.85 -24.55
C THR A 102 -2.65 -2.55 -23.71
N ASP A 103 -1.94 -3.61 -23.30
CA ASP A 103 -0.67 -3.46 -22.59
C ASP A 103 0.36 -2.64 -23.39
N GLU A 104 0.33 -2.75 -24.73
CA GLU A 104 1.19 -1.95 -25.61
C GLU A 104 0.83 -0.46 -25.57
N ASP A 105 -0.46 -0.13 -25.53
CA ASP A 105 -0.93 1.26 -25.42
C ASP A 105 -0.57 1.86 -24.06
N ILE A 106 -0.72 1.07 -22.99
CA ILE A 106 -0.31 1.47 -21.64
C ILE A 106 1.19 1.78 -21.61
N HIS A 107 2.02 0.90 -22.20
CA HIS A 107 3.48 1.11 -22.25
C HIS A 107 3.85 2.41 -23.00
N LYS A 108 3.19 2.70 -24.13
CA LYS A 108 3.40 3.95 -24.88
C LYS A 108 3.03 5.19 -24.05
N ILE A 109 1.94 5.12 -23.28
CA ILE A 109 1.52 6.21 -22.39
C ILE A 109 2.56 6.45 -21.30
N GLU A 110 3.06 5.38 -20.67
CA GLU A 110 4.10 5.48 -19.64
C GLU A 110 5.38 6.14 -20.18
N GLU A 111 5.84 5.70 -21.36
CA GLU A 111 6.99 6.29 -22.05
C GLU A 111 6.79 7.78 -22.32
N TYR A 112 5.60 8.16 -22.83
CA TYR A 112 5.28 9.54 -23.11
C TYR A 112 5.24 10.41 -21.86
N ILE A 113 4.71 9.89 -20.75
CA ILE A 113 4.71 10.58 -19.45
C ILE A 113 6.16 10.84 -18.98
N GLU A 114 7.06 9.87 -19.13
CA GLU A 114 8.47 10.07 -18.78
C GLU A 114 9.16 11.12 -19.65
N LEU A 115 8.91 11.12 -20.96
CA LEU A 115 9.42 12.16 -21.86
C LEU A 115 8.95 13.57 -21.44
N LEU A 116 7.68 13.72 -21.06
CA LEU A 116 7.14 14.99 -20.56
C LEU A 116 7.80 15.42 -19.25
N LYS A 117 8.04 14.50 -18.31
CA LYS A 117 8.75 14.78 -17.05
C LYS A 117 10.17 15.27 -17.33
N ILE A 118 10.88 14.61 -18.24
CA ILE A 118 12.24 14.98 -18.64
C ILE A 118 12.24 16.38 -19.28
N LYS A 119 11.34 16.64 -20.23
CA LYS A 119 11.20 17.94 -20.90
C LYS A 119 10.96 19.08 -19.90
N ASN A 120 10.10 18.87 -18.91
CA ASN A 120 9.81 19.88 -17.90
C ASN A 120 11.01 20.13 -16.97
N LYS A 121 11.76 19.09 -16.60
CA LYS A 121 13.01 19.24 -15.84
C LYS A 121 14.06 20.07 -16.60
N TYR A 122 14.20 19.87 -17.91
CA TYR A 122 15.13 20.67 -18.72
C TYR A 122 14.72 22.13 -18.86
N LYS A 123 13.41 22.41 -18.99
CA LYS A 123 12.91 23.79 -19.00
C LYS A 123 13.23 24.54 -17.72
N GLN A 124 13.01 23.91 -16.56
CA GLN A 124 13.29 24.50 -15.24
C GLN A 124 14.78 24.74 -14.96
N LYS A 125 15.70 24.13 -15.71
CA LYS A 125 17.16 24.34 -15.56
C LYS A 125 17.70 25.48 -16.43
N LYS A 126 16.91 25.99 -17.37
CA LYS A 126 17.31 27.03 -18.33
C LYS A 126 16.91 28.44 -17.86
N ASP A 127 16.01 28.52 -16.90
CA ASP A 127 15.62 29.73 -16.15
C ASP A 127 16.47 29.84 -14.87
#